data_AF-A0A6B2XMI0-F1
#
_entry.id   AF-A0A6B2XMI0-F1
#
_cell.length_a   1.000
_cell.length_b   1.000
_cell.length_c   1.000
_cell.angle_alpha   90.00
_cell.angle_beta   90.00
_cell.angle_gamma   90.00
#
_symmetry.space_group_name_H-M   'P 1'
#
loop_
_entity.id
_entity.type
_entity.pdbx_description
1 polymer ?
#
loop_
_entity_poly.entity_id
_entity_poly.type
_entity_poly.pdbx_seq_one_letter_code
_entity_poly.pdbx_strand_id
1 'polypeptide(L)'
;MDRMDTAPLRARWHATTTAAGAAAGHNPDPYADRLLAAWAEPQRRYHTTAHLADVLARIDVLAAHAADPAAVELAAWFHDAVYRPDRSENEERSAALAERALPAL
;
A
#
# COMPACT_ATOMS: atom_id res chain seq x y z
N MET A 1 -3.63 -1.14 -23.11
CA MET A 1 -3.57 -1.75 -21.76
C MET A 1 -4.41 -0.86 -20.89
N ASP A 2 -5.57 -1.36 -20.48
CA ASP A 2 -6.58 -0.55 -19.79
C ASP A 2 -5.99 -0.04 -18.48
N ARG A 3 -5.96 1.29 -18.29
CA ARG A 3 -5.39 1.88 -17.08
C ARG A 3 -6.41 1.62 -15.98
N MET A 4 -6.12 0.66 -15.11
CA MET A 4 -6.98 0.32 -13.97
C MET A 4 -7.36 1.60 -13.22
N ASP A 5 -8.65 1.80 -12.98
CA ASP A 5 -9.13 2.92 -12.18
C ASP A 5 -8.56 2.81 -10.76
N THR A 6 -7.76 3.79 -10.36
CA THR A 6 -7.13 3.83 -9.03
C THR A 6 -7.95 4.60 -8.01
N ALA A 7 -9.09 5.19 -8.38
CA ALA A 7 -9.93 5.93 -7.45
C ALA A 7 -10.40 5.10 -6.24
N PRO A 8 -10.83 3.82 -6.40
CA PRO A 8 -11.19 2.98 -5.25
C PRO A 8 -10.00 2.72 -4.32
N LEU A 9 -8.82 2.50 -4.89
CA LEU A 9 -7.59 2.28 -4.13
C LEU A 9 -7.17 3.55 -3.37
N ARG A 10 -7.29 4.74 -3.97
CA ARG A 10 -7.04 6.00 -3.26
C ARG A 10 -8.01 6.17 -2.10
N ALA A 11 -9.31 5.97 -2.32
CA ALA A 11 -10.31 6.07 -1.25
C ALA A 11 -10.02 5.09 -0.10
N ARG A 12 -9.59 3.88 -0.44
CA ARG A 12 -9.17 2.88 0.54
C ARG A 12 -7.92 3.33 1.32
N TRP A 13 -6.90 3.85 0.66
CA TRP A 13 -5.72 4.40 1.33
C TRP A 13 -6.08 5.47 2.36
N HIS A 14 -6.96 6.42 1.99
CA HIS A 14 -7.48 7.41 2.95
C HIS A 14 -8.11 6.75 4.18
N ALA A 15 -9.02 5.81 3.97
CA ALA A 15 -9.68 5.08 5.06
C ALA A 15 -8.66 4.33 5.95
N THR A 16 -7.69 3.63 5.35
CA THR A 16 -6.62 2.94 6.07
C THR A 16 -5.82 3.90 6.94
N THR A 17 -5.37 5.04 6.39
CA THR A 17 -4.58 6.03 7.14
C THR A 17 -5.37 6.68 8.28
N THR A 18 -6.65 7.00 8.07
CA THR A 18 -7.52 7.50 9.13
C THR A 18 -7.70 6.46 10.24
N ALA A 19 -7.95 5.20 9.90
CA ALA A 19 -8.09 4.12 10.88
C ALA A 19 -6.79 3.87 11.67
N ALA A 20 -5.63 4.07 11.05
CA ALA A 20 -4.32 3.97 11.68
C ALA A 20 -3.94 5.19 12.55
N GLY A 21 -4.80 6.21 12.62
CA GLY A 21 -4.57 7.39 13.47
C GLY A 21 -3.69 8.48 12.86
N ALA A 22 -3.64 8.58 11.53
CA ALA A 22 -2.98 9.69 10.82
C ALA A 22 -3.37 11.06 11.41
N ALA A 23 -2.39 11.95 11.56
CA ALA A 23 -2.59 13.19 12.31
C ALA A 23 -3.51 14.16 11.56
N ALA A 24 -4.47 14.75 12.30
CA ALA A 24 -5.43 15.69 11.73
C ALA A 24 -4.72 16.85 10.98
N GLY A 25 -5.01 17.00 9.69
CA GLY A 25 -4.44 18.04 8.84
C GLY A 25 -3.34 17.58 7.88
N HIS A 26 -2.84 16.35 7.99
CA HIS A 26 -2.00 15.77 6.96
C HIS A 26 -2.84 15.27 5.78
N ASN A 27 -2.37 15.56 4.56
CA ASN A 27 -2.97 15.00 3.36
C ASN A 27 -2.24 13.70 2.97
N PRO A 28 -2.89 12.52 3.02
CA PRO A 28 -2.25 11.26 2.66
C PRO A 28 -2.17 11.04 1.13
N ASP A 29 -2.76 11.91 0.30
CA ASP A 29 -2.77 11.82 -1.17
C ASP A 29 -1.39 11.64 -1.81
N PRO A 30 -0.34 12.41 -1.42
CA PRO A 30 0.97 12.26 -2.05
C PRO A 30 1.58 10.87 -1.84
N TYR A 31 1.27 10.22 -0.71
CA TYR A 31 1.69 8.84 -0.47
C TYR A 31 0.86 7.83 -1.26
N ALA A 32 -0.45 8.06 -1.39
CA ALA A 32 -1.29 7.26 -2.28
C ALA A 32 -0.75 7.28 -3.71
N ASP A 33 -0.42 8.46 -4.23
CA ASP A 33 0.13 8.65 -5.57
C ASP A 33 1.45 7.91 -5.77
N ARG A 34 2.38 8.06 -4.82
CA ARG A 34 3.69 7.40 -4.87
C ARG A 34 3.57 5.88 -4.83
N LEU A 35 2.75 5.35 -3.93
CA LEU A 35 2.54 3.91 -3.82
C LEU A 35 1.89 3.36 -5.08
N LEU A 36 0.80 3.96 -5.55
CA LEU A 36 0.11 3.50 -6.76
C LEU A 36 0.99 3.58 -8.01
N ALA A 37 1.84 4.61 -8.12
CA ALA A 37 2.83 4.70 -9.18
C ALA A 37 3.86 3.56 -9.09
N ALA A 38 4.36 3.25 -7.90
CA ALA A 38 5.30 2.16 -7.68
C ALA A 38 4.70 0.80 -8.05
N TRP A 39 3.45 0.54 -7.63
CA TRP A 39 2.70 -0.68 -7.99
C TRP A 39 2.34 -0.77 -9.48
N ALA A 40 2.32 0.37 -10.20
CA ALA A 40 2.00 0.45 -11.62
C ALA A 40 3.25 0.43 -12.54
N GLU A 41 4.46 0.25 -11.99
CA GLU A 41 5.68 0.21 -12.79
C GLU A 41 5.62 -0.89 -13.89
N PRO A 42 6.01 -0.57 -15.13
CA PRO A 42 5.73 -1.43 -16.31
C PRO A 42 6.47 -2.78 -16.29
N GLN A 43 7.57 -2.91 -15.54
CA GLN A 43 8.28 -4.18 -15.37
C GLN A 43 7.54 -5.19 -14.49
N ARG A 44 6.54 -4.75 -13.71
CA ARG A 44 5.78 -5.63 -12.82
C ARG A 44 4.78 -6.45 -13.62
N ARG A 45 4.86 -7.77 -13.49
CA ARG A 45 3.92 -8.70 -14.14
C ARG A 45 2.88 -9.25 -13.18
N TYR A 46 3.29 -9.58 -11.96
CA TYR A 46 2.42 -10.16 -10.93
C TYR A 46 2.13 -9.16 -9.81
N HIS A 47 3.16 -8.61 -9.15
CA HIS A 47 3.03 -7.59 -8.10
C HIS A 47 2.65 -6.23 -8.69
N THR A 48 1.42 -6.12 -9.18
CA THR A 48 0.82 -4.93 -9.81
C THR A 48 -0.25 -4.33 -8.91
N THR A 49 -0.82 -3.19 -9.31
CA THR A 49 -1.98 -2.60 -8.61
C THR A 49 -3.17 -3.57 -8.49
N ALA A 50 -3.36 -4.49 -9.45
CA ALA A 50 -4.39 -5.52 -9.36
C ALA A 50 -4.11 -6.53 -8.23
N HIS A 51 -2.84 -6.95 -8.09
CA HIS A 51 -2.44 -7.82 -6.98
C HIS A 51 -2.60 -7.13 -5.63
N LEU A 52 -2.26 -5.85 -5.53
CA LEU A 52 -2.52 -5.06 -4.32
C LEU A 52 -4.01 -5.05 -3.96
N ALA A 53 -4.89 -4.77 -4.93
CA ALA A 53 -6.33 -4.78 -4.71
C ALA A 53 -6.83 -6.15 -4.22
N ASP A 54 -6.30 -7.22 -4.81
CA ASP A 54 -6.58 -8.62 -4.45
C ASP A 54 -6.12 -8.98 -3.02
N VAL A 55 -4.97 -8.48 -2.58
CA VAL A 55 -4.46 -8.65 -1.21
C VAL A 55 -5.33 -7.90 -0.22
N LEU A 56 -5.66 -6.64 -0.53
CA LEU A 56 -6.53 -5.81 0.31
C LEU A 56 -7.92 -6.43 0.49
N ALA A 57 -8.52 -6.96 -0.57
CA ALA A 57 -9.79 -7.69 -0.50
C ALA A 57 -9.72 -8.95 0.39
N ARG A 58 -8.57 -9.64 0.42
CA ARG A 58 -8.36 -10.79 1.31
C ARG A 58 -8.19 -10.37 2.76
N ILE A 59 -7.59 -9.21 3.01
CA ILE A 59 -7.50 -8.63 4.36
C ILE A 59 -8.89 -8.35 4.92
N ASP A 60 -9.83 -7.86 4.10
CA ASP A 60 -11.22 -7.65 4.55
C ASP A 60 -11.85 -8.94 5.10
N VAL A 61 -11.61 -10.07 4.42
CA VAL A 61 -12.12 -11.39 4.85
C VAL A 61 -11.48 -11.84 6.16
N LEU A 62 -10.20 -11.50 6.37
CA LEU A 62 -9.42 -11.95 7.53
C LEU A 62 -9.37 -10.94 8.67
N ALA A 63 -9.98 -9.75 8.52
CA ALA A 63 -9.84 -8.63 9.45
C ALA A 63 -10.21 -8.99 10.89
N ALA A 64 -11.21 -9.87 11.08
CA ALA A 64 -11.64 -10.34 12.41
C ALA A 64 -10.56 -11.14 13.17
N HIS A 65 -9.52 -11.60 12.49
CA HIS A 65 -8.40 -12.35 13.08
C HIS A 65 -7.19 -11.46 13.39
N ALA A 66 -7.17 -10.22 12.92
CA ALA A 66 -6.07 -9.29 13.16
C ALA A 66 -6.33 -8.47 14.44
N ALA A 67 -5.32 -8.39 15.31
CA ALA A 67 -5.38 -7.50 16.47
C ALA A 67 -5.40 -6.02 16.08
N ASP A 68 -4.73 -5.68 14.97
CA ASP A 68 -4.73 -4.35 14.37
C ASP A 68 -4.88 -4.48 12.84
N PRO A 69 -6.12 -4.49 12.32
CA PRO A 69 -6.39 -4.59 10.89
C PRO A 69 -5.80 -3.40 10.09
N ALA A 70 -5.76 -2.20 10.67
CA ALA A 70 -5.24 -1.01 10.00
C ALA A 70 -3.72 -1.13 9.77
N ALA A 71 -2.97 -1.60 10.77
CA ALA A 71 -1.55 -1.89 10.61
C ALA A 71 -1.29 -2.98 9.56
N VAL A 72 -2.13 -4.02 9.49
CA VAL A 72 -2.03 -5.06 8.45
C VAL A 72 -2.28 -4.50 7.06
N GLU A 73 -3.27 -3.63 6.89
CA GLU A 73 -3.51 -2.95 5.62
C GLU A 73 -2.34 -2.03 5.24
N LEU A 74 -1.81 -1.23 6.17
CA LEU A 74 -0.61 -0.43 5.92
C LEU A 74 0.56 -1.32 5.47
N ALA A 75 0.81 -2.44 6.14
CA ALA A 75 1.84 -3.38 5.73
C ALA A 75 1.61 -3.88 4.29
N ALA A 76 0.37 -4.22 3.93
CA ALA A 76 0.03 -4.66 2.58
C ALA A 76 0.27 -3.57 1.51
N TRP A 77 -0.01 -2.31 1.81
CA TRP A 77 0.28 -1.19 0.90
C TRP A 77 1.78 -1.06 0.61
N PHE A 78 2.63 -1.31 1.62
CA PHE A 78 4.06 -1.14 1.49
C PHE A 78 4.84 -2.39 1.07
N HIS A 79 4.36 -3.62 1.33
CA HIS A 79 5.20 -4.84 1.36
C HIS A 79 6.07 -5.09 0.12
N ASP A 80 5.63 -4.68 -1.07
CA ASP A 80 6.39 -4.77 -2.32
C ASP A 80 6.44 -3.41 -3.06
N ALA A 81 6.31 -2.30 -2.33
CA ALA A 81 6.36 -0.94 -2.89
C ALA A 81 7.72 -0.62 -3.50
N VAL A 82 8.82 -1.19 -2.97
CA VAL A 82 10.13 -1.18 -3.61
C VAL A 82 10.33 -2.49 -4.37
N TYR A 83 10.47 -2.42 -5.70
CA TYR A 83 10.66 -3.61 -6.53
C TYR A 83 11.84 -3.47 -7.48
N ARG A 84 12.81 -4.34 -7.29
CA ARG A 84 14.02 -4.46 -8.10
C ARG A 84 14.14 -5.92 -8.51
N PRO A 85 13.85 -6.28 -9.78
CA PRO A 85 13.85 -7.68 -10.24
C PRO A 85 15.19 -8.38 -10.04
N ASP A 86 16.28 -7.62 -9.97
CA ASP A 86 17.66 -8.08 -9.81
C ASP A 86 18.10 -8.21 -8.34
N ARG A 87 17.21 -7.98 -7.37
CA ARG A 87 17.52 -7.90 -5.93
C ARG A 87 16.56 -8.71 -5.09
N SER A 88 17.08 -9.27 -4.00
CA SER A 88 16.30 -10.05 -3.03
C SER A 88 15.80 -9.21 -1.84
N GLU A 89 16.33 -8.02 -1.62
CA GLU A 89 16.03 -7.20 -0.44
C GLU A 89 14.83 -6.26 -0.61
N ASN A 90 13.92 -6.57 -1.55
CA ASN A 90 12.77 -5.72 -1.88
C ASN A 90 11.82 -5.54 -0.69
N GLU A 91 11.54 -6.62 0.04
CA GLU A 91 10.66 -6.59 1.22
C GLU A 91 11.26 -5.75 2.35
N GLU A 92 12.54 -5.93 2.65
CA GLU A 92 13.22 -5.15 3.70
C GLU A 92 13.31 -3.66 3.35
N ARG A 93 13.59 -3.34 2.07
CA ARG A 93 13.59 -1.95 1.60
C ARG A 93 12.20 -1.32 1.63
N SER A 94 11.17 -2.12 1.35
CA SER A 94 9.77 -1.73 1.43
C SER A 94 9.33 -1.45 2.87
N ALA A 95 9.74 -2.29 3.82
CA ALA A 95 9.53 -2.06 5.25
C ALA A 95 10.23 -0.77 5.71
N ALA A 96 11.50 -0.58 5.33
CA ALA A 96 12.23 0.64 5.66
C ALA A 96 11.62 1.90 4.99
N LEU A 97 10.98 1.77 3.84
CA LEU A 97 10.19 2.86 3.24
C LEU A 97 8.97 3.20 4.12
N ALA A 98 8.24 2.20 4.62
CA ALA A 98 7.10 2.40 5.51
C ALA A 98 7.51 3.12 6.80
N GLU A 99 8.59 2.69 7.46
CA GLU A 99 9.10 3.31 8.69
C GLU A 99 9.41 4.81 8.52
N ARG A 100 9.87 5.22 7.33
CA ARG A 100 10.13 6.64 7.01
C ARG A 100 8.88 7.41 6.62
N ALA A 101 7.92 6.74 5.98
CA ALA A 101 6.73 7.36 5.43
C ALA A 101 5.62 7.56 6.48
N LEU A 102 5.35 6.54 7.29
CA LEU A 102 4.23 6.51 8.22
C LEU A 102 4.25 7.64 9.27
N PRO A 103 5.41 8.07 9.83
CA PRO A 103 5.45 9.20 10.76
C PRO A 103 5.08 10.57 10.14
N ALA A 104 5.02 10.65 8.81
CA ALA A 104 4.65 11.85 8.06
C ALA A 104 3.21 11.82 7.52
N LEU A 105 2.42 10.82 7.93
CA LEU A 105 0.98 10.72 7.71
C LEU A 105 0.21 11.27 8.92
#